data_AF-A0A8H5D3W2-F1
#
_entry.id   AF-A0A8H5D3W2-F1
#
_cell.length_a   1.000
_cell.length_b   1.000
_cell.length_c   1.000
_cell.angle_alpha   90.00
_cell.angle_beta   90.00
_cell.angle_gamma   90.00
#
_symmetry.space_group_name_H-M   'P 1'
#
loop_
_entity.id
_entity.type
_entity.pdbx_description
1 polymer ?
#
loop_
_entity_poly.entity_id
_entity_poly.type
_entity_poly.pdbx_seq_one_letter_code
_entity_poly.pdbx_strand_id
1 'polypeptide(L)'
;MLQRVIFTTALRYRNMSTAPRQRWLVYAPDKTEEGTFEKRMSVRPTHIENASSNFQKGIVRVGGGLLTPESVATPDAPKKLIGSVFICEADNIDQYAPSVPCL
;
A
#
# COMPACT_ATOMS: atom_id res chain seq x y z
N MET A 1 -10.10 -17.11 60.80
CA MET A 1 -8.64 -16.91 60.71
C MET A 1 -8.21 -17.32 59.30
N LEU A 2 -7.77 -16.32 58.52
CA LEU A 2 -7.09 -16.34 57.22
C LEU A 2 -7.73 -17.00 55.98
N GLN A 3 -8.23 -16.12 55.11
CA GLN A 3 -8.27 -16.26 53.65
C GLN A 3 -6.86 -16.52 53.08
N ARG A 4 -6.78 -17.33 52.02
CA ARG A 4 -5.68 -17.26 51.04
C ARG A 4 -6.27 -17.22 49.64
N VAL A 5 -6.43 -16.01 49.14
CA VAL A 5 -6.72 -15.73 47.73
C VAL A 5 -5.40 -15.86 46.97
N ILE A 6 -5.27 -16.86 46.12
CA ILE A 6 -4.12 -16.98 45.22
C ILE A 6 -4.41 -16.13 43.99
N PHE A 7 -4.00 -14.86 44.04
CA PHE A 7 -3.88 -14.04 42.84
C PHE A 7 -2.69 -14.56 42.02
N THR A 8 -2.96 -15.42 41.04
CA THR A 8 -1.97 -15.77 40.03
C THR A 8 -1.99 -14.64 39.01
N THR A 9 -1.13 -13.65 39.20
CA THR A 9 -0.78 -12.67 38.17
C THR A 9 -0.13 -13.45 37.04
N ALA A 10 -0.92 -13.90 36.06
CA ALA A 10 -0.38 -14.30 34.78
C ALA A 10 0.34 -13.06 34.20
N LEU A 11 1.67 -13.04 34.31
CA LEU A 11 2.49 -12.07 33.63
C LEU A 11 2.07 -12.10 32.15
N ARG A 12 1.46 -11.01 31.68
CA ARG A 12 1.39 -10.73 30.25
C ARG A 12 2.80 -10.50 29.78
N TYR A 13 3.49 -11.56 29.36
CA TYR A 13 4.71 -11.44 28.57
C TYR A 13 4.31 -10.90 27.20
N ARG A 14 4.20 -9.57 27.11
CA ARG A 14 4.01 -8.87 25.83
C ARG A 14 5.39 -8.66 25.22
N ASN A 15 6.04 -9.73 24.77
CA ASN A 15 7.10 -9.60 23.78
C ASN A 15 6.49 -9.48 22.40
N MET A 16 6.21 -8.25 22.00
CA MET A 16 6.10 -7.89 20.60
C MET A 16 6.58 -6.45 20.44
N SER A 17 7.89 -6.24 20.52
CA SER A 17 8.49 -5.15 19.77
C SER A 17 8.97 -5.72 18.44
N THR A 18 8.03 -6.07 17.55
CA THR A 18 8.34 -5.93 16.12
C THR A 18 8.76 -4.47 15.94
N ALA A 19 9.95 -4.25 15.37
CA ALA A 19 10.43 -2.91 15.08
C ALA A 19 9.31 -2.13 14.36
N PRO A 20 9.12 -0.82 14.66
CA PRO A 20 8.06 -0.06 14.03
C PRO A 20 8.30 -0.05 12.52
N ARG A 21 7.35 -0.64 11.78
CA ARG A 21 7.38 -0.59 10.32
C ARG A 21 7.24 0.84 9.87
N GLN A 22 8.16 1.27 9.03
CA GLN A 22 8.19 2.64 8.52
C GLN A 22 7.24 2.75 7.34
N ARG A 23 6.67 3.95 7.16
CA ARG A 23 5.79 4.27 6.04
C ARG A 23 6.60 4.89 4.92
N TRP A 24 6.34 4.43 3.70
CA TRP A 24 7.06 4.81 2.49
C TRP A 24 6.07 5.31 1.44
N LEU A 25 6.38 6.45 0.84
CA LEU A 25 5.64 6.98 -0.30
C LEU A 25 6.24 6.42 -1.60
N VAL A 26 5.44 5.66 -2.35
CA VAL A 26 5.74 5.34 -3.75
C VAL A 26 5.14 6.44 -4.60
N TYR A 27 5.98 7.12 -5.39
CA TYR A 27 5.53 7.98 -6.47
C TYR A 27 6.02 7.37 -7.80
N ALA A 28 5.08 6.88 -8.61
CA ALA A 28 5.37 6.18 -9.85
C ALA A 28 4.60 6.83 -11.02
N PRO A 29 5.10 7.95 -11.58
CA PRO A 29 4.52 8.56 -12.77
C PRO A 29 4.75 7.65 -14.00
N ASP A 30 3.76 7.62 -14.88
CA ASP A 30 3.90 6.93 -16.17
C ASP A 30 4.90 7.70 -17.06
N LYS A 31 5.49 7.00 -18.03
CA LYS A 31 6.29 7.63 -19.07
C LYS A 31 5.42 8.52 -19.97
N THR A 32 6.05 9.49 -20.62
CA THR A 32 5.39 10.41 -21.57
C THR A 32 5.48 9.95 -23.03
N GLU A 33 6.03 8.76 -23.27
CA GLU A 33 6.18 8.18 -24.61
C GLU A 33 4.81 7.73 -25.17
N GLU A 34 4.63 7.84 -26.48
CA GLU A 34 3.43 7.34 -27.17
C GLU A 34 3.26 5.82 -26.92
N GLY A 35 2.03 5.36 -26.74
CA GLY A 35 1.75 3.95 -26.41
C GLY A 35 1.83 3.60 -24.92
N THR A 36 2.31 4.51 -24.06
CA THR A 36 2.44 4.24 -22.62
C THR A 36 1.08 4.02 -21.96
N PHE A 37 0.06 4.79 -22.34
CA PHE A 37 -1.27 4.68 -21.76
C PHE A 37 -1.92 3.34 -22.12
N GLU A 38 -1.79 2.91 -23.37
CA GLU A 38 -2.29 1.64 -23.88
C GLU A 38 -1.60 0.47 -23.18
N LYS A 39 -0.27 0.54 -23.04
CA LYS A 39 0.50 -0.44 -22.26
C LYS A 39 0.01 -0.49 -20.81
N ARG A 40 -0.22 0.67 -20.19
CA ARG A 40 -0.76 0.72 -18.84
C ARG A 40 -2.14 0.05 -18.76
N MET A 41 -3.04 0.33 -19.71
CA MET A 41 -4.37 -0.27 -19.71
C MET A 41 -4.31 -1.79 -19.92
N SER A 42 -3.33 -2.31 -20.66
CA SER A 42 -3.16 -3.76 -20.84
C SER A 42 -2.69 -4.48 -19.59
N VAL A 43 -1.81 -3.86 -18.78
CA VAL A 43 -1.30 -4.48 -17.53
C VAL A 43 -2.10 -4.09 -16.28
N ARG A 44 -3.05 -3.15 -16.39
CA ARG A 44 -3.86 -2.64 -15.28
C ARG A 44 -4.58 -3.75 -14.48
N PRO A 45 -5.19 -4.79 -15.08
CA PRO A 45 -5.85 -5.85 -14.31
C PRO A 45 -4.90 -6.53 -13.32
N THR A 46 -3.74 -6.99 -13.81
CA THR A 46 -2.70 -7.63 -13.00
C THR A 46 -2.12 -6.68 -11.94
N HIS A 47 -1.93 -5.41 -12.30
CA HIS A 47 -1.49 -4.39 -11.34
C HIS A 47 -2.48 -4.22 -10.17
N ILE A 48 -3.80 -4.21 -10.44
CA ILE A 48 -4.83 -4.12 -9.40
C ILE A 48 -4.86 -5.38 -8.54
N GLU A 49 -4.73 -6.57 -9.13
CA GLU A 49 -4.66 -7.84 -8.39
C GLU A 49 -3.47 -7.86 -7.41
N ASN A 50 -2.29 -7.45 -7.88
CA ASN A 50 -1.09 -7.35 -7.04
C ASN A 50 -1.26 -6.32 -5.92
N ALA A 51 -1.84 -5.15 -6.23
CA ALA A 51 -2.15 -4.12 -5.23
C ALA A 51 -3.13 -4.63 -4.16
N SER A 52 -4.17 -5.37 -4.58
CA SER A 52 -5.14 -5.98 -3.67
C SER A 52 -4.48 -7.03 -2.76
N SER A 53 -3.64 -7.90 -3.33
CA SER A 53 -2.87 -8.88 -2.56
C SER A 53 -1.97 -8.22 -1.51
N ASN A 54 -1.27 -7.14 -1.88
CA ASN A 54 -0.39 -6.41 -0.97
C ASN A 54 -1.15 -5.58 0.08
N PHE A 55 -2.35 -5.11 -0.25
CA PHE A 55 -3.25 -4.50 0.72
C PHE A 55 -3.68 -5.51 1.79
N GLN A 56 -4.07 -6.72 1.37
CA GLN A 56 -4.44 -7.81 2.29
C GLN A 56 -3.27 -8.25 3.18
N LYS A 57 -2.02 -8.22 2.67
CA LYS A 57 -0.80 -8.49 3.45
C LYS A 57 -0.43 -7.35 4.42
N GLY A 58 -1.12 -6.21 4.37
CA GLY A 58 -0.81 -5.04 5.17
C GLY A 58 0.43 -4.27 4.71
N ILE A 59 0.94 -4.56 3.51
CA ILE A 59 2.08 -3.87 2.89
C ILE A 59 1.59 -2.54 2.31
N VAL A 60 0.50 -2.55 1.54
CA VAL A 60 -0.13 -1.31 1.04
C VAL A 60 -1.17 -0.84 2.05
N ARG A 61 -1.07 0.40 2.50
CA ARG A 61 -2.07 1.03 3.39
C ARG A 61 -3.08 1.84 2.61
N VAL A 62 -2.61 2.62 1.64
CA VAL A 62 -3.41 3.47 0.77
C VAL A 62 -2.73 3.51 -0.59
N GLY A 63 -3.49 3.51 -1.69
CA GLY A 63 -2.92 3.81 -2.98
C GLY A 63 -3.96 3.96 -4.09
N GLY A 64 -3.53 4.51 -5.21
CA GLY A 64 -4.41 4.78 -6.34
C GLY A 64 -3.68 5.32 -7.56
N GLY A 65 -4.43 5.49 -8.64
CA GLY A 65 -3.93 6.10 -9.86
C GLY A 65 -3.87 7.62 -9.76
N LEU A 66 -2.78 8.19 -10.26
CA LEU A 66 -2.66 9.62 -10.50
C LEU A 66 -3.52 9.98 -11.72
N LEU A 67 -4.31 11.03 -11.58
CA LEU A 67 -5.22 11.52 -12.62
C LEU A 67 -4.73 12.87 -13.16
N THR A 68 -5.10 13.19 -14.39
CA THR A 68 -4.90 14.53 -14.92
C THR A 68 -5.88 15.54 -14.28
N PRO A 69 -5.57 16.84 -14.27
CA PRO A 69 -6.49 17.86 -13.76
C PRO A 69 -7.86 17.85 -14.46
N GLU A 70 -7.90 17.55 -15.75
CA GLU A 70 -9.13 17.50 -16.54
C GLU A 70 -10.03 16.33 -16.10
N SER A 71 -9.42 15.24 -15.64
CA SER A 71 -10.13 14.03 -15.17
C SER A 71 -10.88 14.24 -13.84
N VAL A 72 -10.63 15.35 -13.15
CA VAL A 72 -11.27 15.70 -11.87
C VAL A 72 -12.09 17.00 -11.96
N ALA A 73 -12.16 17.61 -13.15
CA ALA A 73 -12.87 18.88 -13.35
C ALA A 73 -14.38 18.74 -13.16
N THR A 74 -14.96 17.60 -13.55
CA THR A 74 -16.38 17.27 -13.36
C THR A 74 -16.55 15.80 -12.96
N PRO A 75 -17.68 15.42 -12.33
CA PRO A 75 -17.95 14.02 -11.95
C PRO A 75 -17.94 13.04 -13.14
N ASP A 76 -18.34 13.52 -14.32
CA ASP A 76 -18.46 12.72 -15.55
C ASP A 76 -17.23 12.81 -16.46
N ALA A 77 -16.17 13.52 -16.02
CA ALA A 77 -14.96 13.66 -16.80
C ALA A 77 -14.29 12.28 -17.04
N PRO A 78 -13.76 12.03 -18.26
CA PRO A 78 -13.06 10.80 -18.54
C PRO A 78 -11.79 10.71 -17.67
N LYS A 79 -11.64 9.58 -16.96
CA LYS A 79 -10.51 9.36 -16.07
C LYS A 79 -9.27 8.95 -16.85
N LYS A 80 -8.41 9.91 -17.16
CA LYS A 80 -7.08 9.66 -17.72
C LYS A 80 -6.07 9.49 -16.60
N LEU A 81 -5.51 8.28 -16.52
CA LEU A 81 -4.50 7.92 -15.54
C LEU A 81 -3.10 8.22 -16.09
N ILE A 82 -2.25 8.83 -15.26
CA ILE A 82 -0.87 9.28 -15.62
C ILE A 82 0.22 8.79 -14.65
N GLY A 83 -0.16 7.98 -13.67
CA GLY A 83 0.77 7.22 -12.84
C GLY A 83 0.05 6.56 -11.68
N SER A 84 0.79 6.16 -10.66
CA SER A 84 0.26 5.59 -9.42
C SER A 84 0.99 6.14 -8.19
N VAL A 85 0.29 6.17 -7.06
CA VAL A 85 0.84 6.58 -5.76
C VAL A 85 0.50 5.55 -4.68
N PHE A 86 1.57 5.08 -4.03
CA PHE A 86 1.70 4.14 -2.91
C PHE A 86 1.88 4.81 -1.55
N ILE A 87 1.12 4.47 -0.50
CA ILE A 87 1.63 4.52 0.87
C ILE A 87 1.77 3.07 1.35
N CYS A 88 3.01 2.64 1.50
CA CYS A 88 3.35 1.28 1.91
C CYS A 88 3.98 1.27 3.31
N GLU A 89 3.97 0.12 3.95
CA GLU A 89 4.55 -0.13 5.26
C GLU A 89 5.47 -1.35 5.20
N ALA A 90 6.74 -1.15 5.57
CA ALA A 90 7.79 -2.17 5.47
C ALA A 90 8.83 -2.01 6.60
N ASP A 91 9.56 -3.09 6.90
CA ASP A 91 10.59 -3.09 7.95
C ASP A 91 11.86 -2.34 7.51
N ASN A 92 12.14 -2.33 6.20
CA ASN A 92 13.25 -1.59 5.58
C ASN A 92 12.94 -1.31 4.09
N ILE A 93 13.78 -0.48 3.44
CA ILE A 93 13.62 -0.08 2.04
C ILE A 93 13.88 -1.21 1.03
N ASP A 94 14.70 -2.20 1.37
CA ASP A 94 15.06 -3.30 0.46
C ASP A 94 13.90 -4.28 0.27
N GLN A 95 13.08 -4.47 1.31
CA GLN A 95 11.85 -5.27 1.25
C GLN A 95 10.76 -4.61 0.38
N TYR A 96 10.86 -3.30 0.17
CA TYR A 96 9.85 -2.49 -0.50
C TYR A 96 9.98 -2.55 -2.02
N ALA A 97 11.18 -2.44 -2.60
CA ALA A 97 11.37 -2.35 -4.04
C ALA A 97 10.73 -3.50 -4.89
N PRO A 98 10.82 -4.79 -4.49
CA PRO A 98 10.22 -5.88 -5.27
C PRO A 98 8.73 -6.10 -4.99
N SER A 99 8.18 -5.52 -3.92
CA SER A 99 6.80 -5.79 -3.48
C SER A 99 5.80 -4.74 -3.96
N VAL A 100 6.26 -3.57 -4.43
CA VAL A 100 5.35 -2.54 -4.92
C VAL A 100 4.87 -2.89 -6.33
N PRO A 101 3.56 -2.94 -6.58
CA PRO A 101 3.02 -3.07 -7.92
C PRO A 101 3.20 -1.72 -8.62
N CYS A 102 4.37 -1.48 -9.18
CA CYS A 102 4.59 -0.42 -10.16
C CYS A 102 4.35 -1.00 -11.56
N LEU A 103 3.83 -0.17 -12.46
CA LEU A 103 3.57 -0.51 -13.86
C LEU A 103 4.86 -0.52 -14.69
#